data_AF-A0A646NVP9-F1
#
_entry.id   AF-A0A646NVP9-F1
#
_cell.length_a   1.000
_cell.length_b   1.000
_cell.length_c   1.000
_cell.angle_alpha   90.00
_cell.angle_beta   90.00
_cell.angle_gamma   90.00
#
_symmetry.space_group_name_H-M   'P 1'
#
loop_
_entity.id
_entity.type
_entity.pdbx_description
1 polymer ?
#
loop_
_entity_poly.entity_id
_entity_poly.type
_entity_poly.pdbx_seq_one_letter_code
_entity_poly.pdbx_strand_id
1 'polypeptide(L)'
;MTTWRYIRTELPALLTAPVSLEVAGTLLAELNLYRQARHDYLSCPHDLPDVERNRRRQILERLGEQLASTLASEVRLELGEPSDFE
;
A
#
# COMPACT_ATOMS: atom_id res chain seq x y z
N MET A 1 10.92 -17.99 -37.29
CA MET A 1 11.07 -17.11 -36.12
C MET A 1 10.81 -17.95 -34.89
N THR A 2 11.85 -18.37 -34.19
CA THR A 2 11.73 -19.20 -32.98
C THR A 2 11.50 -18.28 -31.78
N THR A 3 10.28 -18.30 -31.27
CA THR A 3 9.90 -17.68 -30.00
C THR A 3 10.52 -18.48 -28.85
N TRP A 4 11.54 -17.92 -28.20
CA TRP A 4 12.09 -18.49 -26.97
C TRP A 4 11.09 -18.23 -25.84
N ARG A 5 10.36 -19.26 -25.40
CA ARG A 5 9.62 -19.22 -24.14
C ARG A 5 10.61 -19.45 -23.02
N TYR A 6 10.88 -18.41 -22.24
CA TYR A 6 11.61 -18.53 -20.99
C TYR A 6 10.73 -19.31 -20.00
N ILE A 7 11.10 -20.55 -19.70
CA ILE A 7 10.45 -21.35 -18.65
C ILE A 7 11.35 -21.21 -17.43
N ARG A 8 10.89 -20.47 -16.41
CA ARG A 8 11.55 -20.46 -15.09
C ARG A 8 11.53 -21.89 -14.55
N THR A 9 12.70 -22.44 -14.25
CA THR A 9 12.89 -23.78 -13.67
C THR A 9 12.83 -23.77 -12.15
N GLU A 10 12.65 -22.60 -11.53
CA GLU A 10 12.46 -22.48 -10.10
C GLU A 10 11.06 -22.96 -9.73
N LEU A 11 10.97 -23.75 -8.65
CA LEU A 11 9.68 -24.15 -8.09
C LEU A 11 8.86 -22.88 -7.86
N PRO A 12 7.58 -22.82 -8.29
CA PRO A 12 6.72 -21.71 -7.90
C PRO A 12 6.80 -21.61 -6.39
N ALA A 13 7.23 -20.44 -5.87
CA ALA A 13 7.32 -20.21 -4.45
C ALA A 13 5.96 -20.58 -3.87
N LEU A 14 5.91 -21.69 -3.14
CA LEU A 14 4.73 -22.10 -2.40
C LEU A 14 4.53 -20.98 -1.39
N LEU A 15 3.56 -20.09 -1.66
CA LEU A 15 3.08 -19.04 -0.77
C LEU A 15 2.38 -19.67 0.44
N THR A 16 3.10 -20.51 1.19
CA THR A 16 2.59 -21.19 2.39
C THR A 16 2.71 -20.29 3.61
N ALA A 17 3.51 -19.22 3.54
CA ALA A 17 3.63 -18.21 4.57
C ALA A 17 3.08 -16.86 4.08
N PRO A 18 2.33 -16.12 4.92
CA PRO A 18 1.93 -14.77 4.60
C PRO A 18 3.17 -13.89 4.40
N VAL A 19 3.12 -13.00 3.39
CA VAL A 19 4.16 -12.00 3.15
C VAL A 19 4.30 -11.13 4.39
N SER A 20 5.52 -11.08 4.92
CA SER A 20 5.86 -10.25 6.07
C SER A 20 6.67 -9.07 5.59
N LEU A 21 6.16 -7.86 5.79
CA LEU A 21 6.87 -6.64 5.44
C LEU A 21 7.48 -5.99 6.68
N GLU A 22 8.73 -5.57 6.56
CA GLU A 22 9.35 -4.71 7.57
C GLU A 22 8.83 -3.27 7.39
N VAL A 23 8.19 -2.74 8.43
CA VAL A 23 7.67 -1.37 8.41
C VAL A 23 8.79 -0.40 8.80
N ALA A 24 9.54 0.06 7.80
CA ALA A 24 10.66 0.99 7.98
C ALA A 24 10.58 2.17 7.00
N GLY A 25 11.41 3.19 7.21
CA GLY A 25 11.61 4.30 6.28
C GLY A 25 10.32 5.00 5.82
N THR A 26 10.12 5.06 4.50
CA THR A 26 8.97 5.68 3.84
C THR A 26 7.65 5.00 4.21
N LEU A 27 7.61 3.67 4.24
CA LEU A 27 6.41 2.91 4.59
C LEU A 27 5.93 3.23 6.02
N LEU A 28 6.87 3.34 6.97
CA LEU A 28 6.55 3.74 8.34
C LEU A 28 6.00 5.18 8.40
N ALA A 29 6.60 6.11 7.66
CA ALA A 29 6.16 7.50 7.62
C ALA A 29 4.73 7.63 7.05
N GLU A 30 4.44 6.95 5.94
CA GLU A 30 3.12 6.94 5.31
C GLU A 30 2.06 6.29 6.20
N LEU A 31 2.40 5.17 6.85
CA LEU A 31 1.50 4.51 7.79
C LEU A 31 1.14 5.42 8.97
N ASN A 32 2.11 6.19 9.48
CA ASN A 32 1.88 7.15 10.55
C ASN A 32 0.99 8.31 10.11
N LEU A 33 1.23 8.87 8.92
CA LEU A 33 0.37 9.93 8.36
C LEU A 33 -1.07 9.45 8.17
N TYR A 34 -1.24 8.24 7.61
CA TYR A 34 -2.56 7.64 7.43
C TYR A 34 -3.27 7.41 8.76
N ARG A 35 -2.57 6.88 9.78
CA ARG A 35 -3.13 6.68 11.13
C ARG A 35 -3.58 8.00 11.75
N GLN A 36 -2.77 9.05 11.63
CA GLN A 36 -3.11 10.36 12.14
C GLN A 36 -4.34 10.94 11.42
N ALA A 37 -4.36 10.92 10.08
CA ALA A 37 -5.52 11.39 9.31
C ALA A 37 -6.80 10.60 9.62
N ARG A 38 -6.68 9.29 9.83
CA ARG A 38 -7.80 8.43 10.22
C ARG A 38 -8.32 8.80 11.61
N HIS A 39 -7.42 9.03 12.57
CA HIS A 39 -7.78 9.51 13.89
C HIS A 39 -8.47 10.88 13.81
N ASP A 40 -7.92 11.81 13.03
CA ASP A 40 -8.44 13.16 12.88
C ASP A 40 -9.83 13.19 12.20
N TYR A 41 -10.10 12.24 11.30
CA TYR A 41 -11.41 12.09 10.66
C TYR A 41 -12.43 11.44 11.59
N LEU A 42 -12.06 10.35 12.29
CA LEU A 42 -12.98 9.59 13.14
C LEU A 42 -13.27 10.27 14.48
N SER A 43 -12.31 11.06 14.98
CA SER A 43 -12.46 11.83 16.22
C SER A 43 -13.09 13.20 15.98
N CYS A 44 -13.51 13.50 14.73
CA CYS A 44 -14.22 14.75 14.42
C CYS A 44 -15.50 14.89 15.25
N PRO A 45 -15.68 16.04 15.93
CA PRO A 45 -16.96 16.42 16.49
C PRO A 45 -18.07 16.41 15.44
N HIS A 46 -19.30 16.06 15.85
CA HIS A 46 -20.44 15.93 14.92
C HIS A 46 -20.98 17.30 14.44
N ASP A 47 -20.61 18.37 15.13
CA ASP A 47 -20.90 19.78 14.84
C ASP A 47 -19.92 20.42 13.84
N LEU A 48 -18.93 19.64 13.37
CA LEU A 48 -17.93 20.11 12.44
C LEU A 48 -18.54 20.35 11.04
N PRO A 49 -18.27 21.50 10.38
CA PRO A 49 -18.87 21.80 9.08
C PRO A 49 -18.61 20.72 8.04
N ASP A 50 -19.62 20.40 7.23
CA ASP A 50 -19.54 19.35 6.19
C ASP A 50 -18.36 19.55 5.23
N VAL A 51 -18.00 20.81 4.93
CA VAL A 51 -16.86 21.16 4.08
C VAL A 51 -15.55 20.65 4.69
N GLU A 52 -15.32 20.88 5.98
CA GLU A 52 -14.09 20.46 6.65
C GLU A 52 -14.11 18.94 6.89
N ARG A 53 -15.28 18.35 7.17
CA ARG A 53 -15.41 16.89 7.24
C ARG A 53 -15.08 16.22 5.90
N ASN A 54 -15.58 16.76 4.79
CA ASN A 54 -15.27 16.28 3.44
C ASN A 54 -13.80 16.47 3.10
N ARG A 55 -13.21 17.61 3.46
CA ARG A 55 -11.77 17.86 3.27
C ARG A 55 -10.92 16.82 4.01
N ARG A 56 -11.24 16.53 5.27
CA ARG A 56 -10.54 15.49 6.05
C ARG A 56 -10.73 14.10 5.44
N ARG A 57 -11.92 13.79 4.92
CA ARG A 57 -12.17 12.55 4.18
C ARG A 57 -11.27 12.42 2.95
N GLN A 58 -11.17 13.48 2.15
CA GLN A 58 -10.30 13.50 0.95
C GLN A 58 -8.82 13.32 1.31
N ILE A 59 -8.37 13.94 2.41
CA ILE A 59 -6.99 13.75 2.90
C ILE A 59 -6.77 12.29 3.30
N LEU A 60 -7.71 11.69 4.04
CA LEU A 60 -7.65 10.29 4.44
C LEU A 60 -7.63 9.34 3.23
N GLU A 61 -8.49 9.56 2.25
CA GLU A 61 -8.56 8.77 1.01
C GLU A 61 -7.23 8.85 0.24
N ARG A 62 -6.71 10.06 0.02
CA ARG A 62 -5.43 10.27 -0.67
C ARG A 62 -4.25 9.58 0.03
N LEU A 63 -4.16 9.71 1.36
CA LEU A 63 -3.10 9.05 2.13
C LEU A 63 -3.26 7.53 2.13
N GLY A 64 -4.49 7.04 2.09
CA GLY A 64 -4.80 5.61 1.95
C GLY A 64 -4.35 5.06 0.59
N GLU A 65 -4.62 5.78 -0.50
CA GLU A 65 -4.17 5.41 -1.85
C GLU A 65 -2.64 5.39 -1.94
N GLN A 66 -1.97 6.41 -1.38
CA GLN A 66 -0.51 6.47 -1.34
C GLN A 66 0.08 5.27 -0.58
N LEU A 67 -0.41 5.01 0.63
CA LEU A 67 0.05 3.89 1.45
C LEU A 67 -0.22 2.54 0.76
N ALA A 68 -1.37 2.37 0.12
CA ALA A 68 -1.72 1.15 -0.61
C ALA A 68 -0.79 0.92 -1.80
N SER A 69 -0.42 1.98 -2.53
CA SER A 69 0.54 1.92 -3.64
C SER A 69 1.94 1.49 -3.17
N THR A 70 2.43 2.10 -2.09
CA THR A 70 3.72 1.73 -1.48
C THR A 70 3.69 0.29 -0.98
N LEU A 71 2.64 -0.12 -0.25
CA LEU A 71 2.47 -1.49 0.20
C LEU A 71 2.44 -2.49 -0.96
N ALA A 72 1.70 -2.19 -2.03
CA ALA A 72 1.66 -3.06 -3.21
C ALA A 72 3.07 -3.23 -3.82
N SER A 73 3.84 -2.15 -3.87
CA SER A 73 5.20 -2.17 -4.40
C SER A 73 6.14 -3.00 -3.51
N GLU A 74 6.10 -2.81 -2.19
CA GLU A 74 6.89 -3.58 -1.22
C GLU A 74 6.51 -5.07 -1.22
N VAL A 75 5.20 -5.40 -1.29
CA VAL A 75 4.74 -6.79 -1.41
C VAL A 75 5.28 -7.43 -2.69
N ARG A 76 5.20 -6.74 -3.83
CA ARG A 76 5.73 -7.27 -5.10
C ARG A 76 7.22 -7.57 -5.01
N LEU A 77 8.00 -6.65 -4.42
CA LEU A 77 9.43 -6.85 -4.20
C LEU A 77 9.70 -8.06 -3.30
N GLU A 78 8.97 -8.19 -2.19
CA GLU A 78 9.12 -9.32 -1.26
C GLU A 78 8.70 -10.66 -1.88
N LEU A 79 7.76 -10.63 -2.83
CA LEU A 79 7.35 -11.78 -3.63
C LEU A 79 8.32 -12.13 -4.76
N GLY A 80 9.36 -11.32 -4.98
CA GLY A 80 10.29 -11.48 -6.10
C GLY A 80 9.66 -11.21 -7.47
N GLU A 81 8.57 -10.45 -7.50
CA GLU A 81 7.94 -10.01 -8.74
C GLU A 81 8.80 -8.94 -9.43
N PRO A 82 9.01 -9.03 -10.75
CA PRO A 82 9.76 -8.03 -11.49
C PRO A 82 9.03 -6.67 -11.45
N SER A 83 9.79 -5.58 -11.30
CA SER A 83 9.24 -4.21 -11.16
C SER A 83 8.45 -3.73 -12.38
N ASP A 84 8.60 -4.42 -13.50
CA ASP A 84 8.04 -4.18 -14.83
C ASP A 84 6.76 -4.99 -15.12
N PHE A 85 6.18 -5.64 -14.11
CA PHE A 85 4.87 -6.30 -14.20
C PHE A 85 3.74 -5.26 -14.05
N GLU A 86 3.39 -4.59 -15.15
CA GLU A 86 2.15 -3.83 -15.34
C GLU A 86 1.13 -4.62 -16.17
#